data_AF-A0A6P1UAS6-F1
#
_entry.id   AF-A0A6P1UAS6-F1
#
_cell.length_a   1.000
_cell.length_b   1.000
_cell.length_c   1.000
_cell.angle_alpha   90.00
_cell.angle_beta   90.00
_cell.angle_gamma   90.00
#
_symmetry.space_group_name_H-M   'P 1'
#
loop_
_entity.id
_entity.type
_entity.pdbx_description
1 polymer ?
#
loop_
_entity_poly.entity_id
_entity_poly.type
_entity_poly.pdbx_seq_one_letter_code
_entity_poly.pdbx_strand_id
1 'polypeptide(L)'
;MQDRRAAWHDVTLPIDHPWWKTHYPVNAWRCRCGVVALTQREYDRRQGLKKEAPVEPLVDWTNPKTGEVHKVPYGIDLGFAYNVGEAHQQ
;
A
#
# COMPACT_ATOMS: atom_id res chain seq x y z
N MET A 1 9.17 1.68 -17.67
CA MET A 1 8.16 2.04 -16.65
C MET A 1 8.63 1.45 -15.33
N GLN A 2 9.13 2.27 -14.42
CA GLN A 2 9.58 1.80 -13.11
C GLN A 2 8.34 1.57 -12.26
N ASP A 3 8.05 0.31 -11.92
CA ASP A 3 6.96 0.00 -10.99
C ASP A 3 7.35 0.55 -9.62
N ARG A 4 6.83 1.74 -9.29
CA ARG A 4 7.14 2.48 -8.06
C ARG A 4 6.86 1.65 -6.79
N ARG A 5 6.10 0.56 -6.93
CA ARG A 5 5.60 -0.33 -5.89
C ARG A 5 6.46 -1.59 -5.70
N ALA A 6 7.52 -1.76 -6.49
CA ALA A 6 8.45 -2.88 -6.34
C ALA A 6 9.10 -2.93 -4.94
N ALA A 7 9.23 -1.78 -4.27
CA ALA A 7 9.69 -1.70 -2.89
C ALA A 7 8.79 -2.48 -1.90
N TRP A 8 7.50 -2.64 -2.22
CA TRP A 8 6.50 -3.30 -1.36
C TRP A 8 6.49 -4.82 -1.51
N HIS A 9 7.25 -5.37 -2.44
CA HIS A 9 7.33 -6.81 -2.58
C HIS A 9 7.85 -7.47 -1.30
N ASP A 10 7.13 -8.49 -0.85
CA ASP A 10 7.33 -9.24 0.40
C ASP A 10 7.21 -8.43 1.71
N VAL A 11 6.63 -7.21 1.68
CA VAL A 11 6.24 -6.51 2.92
C VAL A 11 5.16 -7.31 3.63
N THR A 12 5.48 -7.73 4.85
CA THR A 12 4.62 -8.58 5.68
C THR A 12 4.50 -7.97 7.07
N LEU A 13 3.37 -7.33 7.30
CA LEU A 13 3.07 -6.58 8.51
C LEU A 13 1.82 -7.15 9.19
N PRO A 14 1.64 -6.92 10.50
CA PRO A 14 0.39 -7.24 11.20
C PRO A 14 -0.82 -6.62 10.49
N ILE A 15 -1.98 -7.27 10.58
CA ILE A 15 -3.23 -6.81 9.93
C ILE A 15 -3.63 -5.39 10.37
N ASP A 16 -3.43 -5.05 11.64
CA ASP A 16 -3.79 -3.74 12.19
C ASP A 16 -2.72 -2.66 11.95
N HIS A 17 -1.67 -2.98 11.19
CA HIS A 17 -0.59 -2.02 10.95
C HIS A 17 -1.09 -0.84 10.10
N PRO A 18 -0.83 0.42 10.49
CA PRO A 18 -1.39 1.61 9.82
C PRO A 18 -1.03 1.74 8.34
N TRP A 19 0.05 1.08 7.90
CA TRP A 19 0.44 0.98 6.49
C TRP A 19 -0.67 0.45 5.58
N TRP A 20 -1.49 -0.49 6.08
CA TRP A 20 -2.60 -1.07 5.30
C TRP A 20 -3.75 -0.10 5.02
N LYS A 21 -3.83 1.04 5.72
CA LYS A 21 -4.88 2.03 5.48
C LYS A 21 -4.79 2.67 4.09
N THR A 22 -3.59 2.75 3.55
CA THR A 22 -3.33 3.37 2.25
C THR A 22 -2.80 2.37 1.23
N HIS A 23 -2.03 1.36 1.65
CA HIS A 23 -1.29 0.47 0.74
C HIS A 23 -1.99 -0.86 0.44
N TYR A 24 -3.22 -1.05 0.91
CA TYR A 24 -4.00 -2.24 0.59
C TYR A 24 -4.49 -2.20 -0.88
N PRO A 25 -4.13 -3.18 -1.72
CA PRO A 25 -4.49 -3.18 -3.14
C PRO A 25 -6.01 -3.10 -3.40
N VAL A 26 -6.44 -2.55 -4.54
CA VAL A 26 -5.65 -2.06 -5.69
C VAL A 26 -5.12 -0.65 -5.48
N ASN A 27 -3.83 -0.40 -5.74
CA ASN A 27 -3.16 0.89 -5.48
C ASN A 27 -2.96 1.78 -6.74
N ALA A 28 -3.40 1.30 -7.90
CA ALA A 28 -3.24 1.96 -9.19
C ALA A 28 -4.04 1.29 -10.31
N TRP A 29 -4.21 2.02 -11.40
CA TRP A 29 -4.63 1.42 -12.67
C TRP A 29 -3.63 0.35 -13.14
N ARG A 30 -4.15 -0.82 -13.53
CA ARG A 30 -3.36 -2.00 -13.95
C ARG A 30 -2.40 -2.54 -12.87
N CYS A 31 -2.61 -2.20 -11.60
CA CYS A 31 -1.91 -2.82 -10.49
C CYS A 31 -2.21 -4.33 -10.46
N ARG A 32 -1.17 -5.16 -10.35
CA ARG A 32 -1.27 -6.63 -10.16
C ARG A 32 -0.82 -7.07 -8.77
N CYS A 33 -0.64 -6.11 -7.85
CA CYS A 33 -0.28 -6.41 -6.47
C CYS A 33 -1.46 -7.10 -5.78
N GLY A 34 -1.17 -8.09 -4.92
CA GLY A 34 -2.15 -8.79 -4.12
C GLY A 34 -1.62 -9.01 -2.71
N VAL A 35 -2.54 -9.21 -1.76
CA VAL A 35 -2.21 -9.53 -0.36
C VAL A 35 -2.63 -10.97 -0.10
N VAL A 36 -1.78 -11.69 0.63
CA VAL A 36 -2.04 -13.05 1.10
C VAL A 36 -1.95 -13.07 2.61
N ALA A 37 -2.91 -13.74 3.27
CA ALA A 37 -2.83 -13.96 4.71
C ALA A 37 -1.78 -15.04 4.99
N LEU A 38 -0.95 -14.81 6.01
CA LEU A 38 0.01 -15.78 6.52
C LEU A 38 -0.29 -16.07 7.99
N THR A 39 -0.16 -17.33 8.38
CA THR A 39 -0.13 -17.71 9.79
C THR A 39 1.20 -17.33 10.43
N GLN A 40 1.24 -17.20 11.76
CA GLN A 40 2.48 -16.93 12.49
C GLN A 40 3.57 -17.96 12.19
N ARG A 41 3.19 -19.25 12.08
CA ARG A 41 4.12 -20.33 11.74
C ARG A 41 4.73 -20.17 10.35
N GLU A 42 3.97 -19.69 9.36
CA GLU A 42 4.48 -19.41 8.02
C GLU A 42 5.38 -18.17 8.01
N TYR A 43 4.99 -17.13 8.75
CA TYR A 43 5.79 -15.92 8.94
C TYR A 43 7.16 -16.19 9.53
N ASP A 44 7.25 -17.09 10.51
CA ASP A 44 8.51 -17.44 11.17
C ASP A 44 9.40 -18.34 10.31
N ARG A 45 8.80 -19.17 9.44
CA ARG A 45 9.54 -20.11 8.58
C ARG A 45 10.01 -19.48 7.28
N ARG A 46 9.24 -18.54 6.72
CA ARG A 46 9.50 -17.98 5.38
C ARG A 46 10.66 -16.99 5.42
N GLN A 47 11.66 -17.23 4.58
CA GLN A 47 12.81 -16.35 4.42
C GLN A 47 12.50 -15.24 3.41
N GLY A 48 13.20 -14.10 3.53
CA GLY A 48 13.07 -12.97 2.59
C GLY A 48 11.88 -12.04 2.83
N LEU A 49 11.10 -12.26 3.90
CA LEU A 49 10.00 -11.35 4.27
C LEU A 49 10.55 -10.04 4.83
N LYS A 50 10.01 -8.92 4.34
CA LYS A 50 10.26 -7.59 4.91
C LYS A 50 9.27 -7.38 6.06
N LYS A 51 9.79 -7.42 7.27
CA LYS A 51 9.01 -7.32 8.52
C LYS A 51 8.75 -5.88 8.97
N GLU A 52 9.31 -4.92 8.23
CA GLU A 52 9.21 -3.49 8.51
C GLU A 52 8.58 -2.77 7.32
N ALA A 53 7.78 -1.74 7.60
CA ALA A 53 7.21 -0.91 6.57
C ALA A 53 8.33 -0.08 5.91
N PRO A 54 8.40 -0.03 4.58
CA PRO A 54 9.37 0.82 3.91
C PRO A 54 9.11 2.29 4.23
N VAL A 55 10.19 3.05 4.49
CA VAL A 55 10.09 4.50 4.70
C VAL A 55 9.89 5.16 3.34
N GLU A 56 8.74 5.80 3.17
CA GLU A 56 8.36 6.40 1.89
C GLU A 56 8.22 7.92 2.02
N PRO A 57 8.72 8.70 1.06
CA PRO A 57 8.40 10.10 0.99
C PRO A 57 6.91 10.26 0.63
N LEU A 58 6.21 11.10 1.38
CA LEU A 58 4.90 11.60 0.98
C LEU A 58 5.11 12.52 -0.23
N VAL A 59 4.38 12.27 -1.31
CA VAL A 59 4.39 13.16 -2.46
C VAL A 59 3.14 14.01 -2.45
N ASP A 60 3.38 15.31 -2.63
CA ASP A 60 2.33 16.30 -2.84
C ASP A 60 1.76 16.09 -4.24
N TRP A 61 0.52 15.61 -4.29
CA TRP A 61 -0.23 15.47 -5.52
C TRP A 61 -1.29 16.57 -5.59
N THR A 62 -1.22 17.38 -6.64
CA THR A 62 -2.17 18.46 -6.88
C THR A 62 -3.34 17.96 -7.71
N ASN A 63 -4.56 18.14 -7.23
CA ASN A 63 -5.76 17.84 -7.99
C ASN A 63 -5.88 18.80 -9.18
N PRO A 64 -5.81 18.32 -10.43
CA PRO A 64 -5.90 19.19 -11.60
C PRO A 64 -7.29 19.82 -11.79
N LYS A 65 -8.31 19.31 -11.10
CA LYS A 65 -9.70 19.78 -11.19
C LYS A 65 -10.06 20.78 -10.07
N THR A 66 -9.55 20.59 -8.85
CA THR A 66 -9.86 21.46 -7.68
C THR A 66 -8.69 22.34 -7.24
N GLY A 67 -7.46 22.04 -7.66
CA GLY A 67 -6.25 22.73 -7.21
C GLY A 67 -5.77 22.34 -5.81
N GLU A 68 -6.49 21.44 -5.12
CA GLU A 68 -6.13 21.00 -3.76
C GLU A 68 -4.90 20.09 -3.78
N VAL A 69 -3.98 20.33 -2.84
CA VAL A 69 -2.77 19.51 -2.66
C VAL A 69 -3.06 18.45 -1.61
N HIS A 70 -3.00 17.18 -2.01
CA HIS A 70 -3.10 16.04 -1.12
C HIS A 70 -1.74 15.39 -0.91
N LYS A 71 -1.45 14.98 0.32
CA LYS A 71 -0.28 14.16 0.64
C LYS A 71 -0.63 12.69 0.44
N VAL A 72 -0.08 12.07 -0.60
CA VAL A 72 -0.24 10.63 -0.86
C VAL A 72 1.10 9.90 -0.73
N PRO A 73 1.12 8.65 -0.25
CA PRO A 73 2.33 7.84 -0.29
C PRO A 73 2.86 7.70 -1.73
N TYR A 74 4.18 7.76 -1.90
CA TYR A 74 4.81 7.66 -3.21
C TYR A 74 4.44 6.34 -3.90
N GLY A 75 3.77 6.44 -5.05
CA GLY A 75 3.36 5.26 -5.80
C GLY A 75 1.96 4.76 -5.46
N ILE A 76 1.06 5.55 -4.88
CA ILE A 76 -0.39 5.27 -4.87
C ILE A 76 -1.08 6.33 -5.71
N ASP A 77 -1.96 5.91 -6.61
CA ASP A 77 -2.77 6.84 -7.39
C ASP A 77 -3.92 7.34 -6.49
N LEU A 78 -4.25 8.64 -6.49
CA LEU A 78 -5.18 9.26 -5.52
C LEU A 78 -6.54 8.53 -5.41
N GLY A 79 -7.09 8.04 -6.53
CA GLY A 79 -8.35 7.28 -6.55
C GLY A 79 -8.31 5.94 -5.82
N PHE A 80 -7.15 5.54 -5.32
CA PHE A 80 -6.87 4.29 -4.62
C PHE A 80 -6.16 4.51 -3.28
N ALA A 81 -5.98 5.76 -2.84
CA ALA A 81 -5.29 6.11 -1.60
C ALA A 81 -6.18 5.92 -0.36
N TYR A 82 -6.94 4.83 -0.32
CA TYR A 82 -7.78 4.41 0.79
C TYR A 82 -7.99 2.89 0.74
N ASN A 83 -8.16 2.27 1.90
CA ASN A 83 -8.44 0.85 2.00
C ASN A 83 -9.90 0.57 1.59
N VAL A 84 -10.09 -0.05 0.42
CA VAL A 84 -11.42 -0.41 -0.11
C VAL A 84 -12.17 -1.38 0.80
N GLY A 85 -11.45 -2.27 1.51
CA GLY A 85 -12.03 -3.22 2.46
C GLY A 85 -12.64 -2.53 3.69
N GLU A 86 -11.99 -1.49 4.21
CA GLU A 86 -12.57 -0.66 5.28
C GLU A 86 -13.71 0.21 4.76
N ALA A 87 -13.57 0.79 3.56
CA ALA A 87 -14.58 1.68 2.99
C ALA A 87 -15.91 0.99 2.67
N HIS A 88 -15.92 -0.32 2.39
CA HIS A 88 -17.13 -1.10 2.12
C HIS A 88 -17.88 -1.54 3.40
N GLN A 89 -17.30 -1.38 4.59
CA GLN A 89 -17.93 -1.80 5.86
C GLN A 89 -18.90 -0.74 6.44
N GLN A 90 -19.34 0.26 5.64
CA GLN A 90 -20.28 1.31 6.05
C GLN A 90 -21.74 0.97 5.74
#